data_AF-D5V7T9-F1
#
_entry.id   AF-D5V7T9-F1
#
_cell.length_a   1.000
_cell.length_b   1.000
_cell.length_c   1.000
_cell.angle_alpha   90.00
_cell.angle_beta   90.00
_cell.angle_gamma   90.00
#
_symmetry.space_group_name_H-M   'P 1'
#
loop_
_entity.id
_entity.type
_entity.pdbx_description
1 polymer ?
#
loop_
_entity_poly.entity_id
_entity_poly.type
_entity_poly.pdbx_seq_one_letter_code
_entity_poly.pdbx_strand_id
1 'polypeptide(L)'
;MLQNFPIEIISNIISLLIIVLIIIKFVNYKKKVSVIDGLYKLEEEKKLSSNDKEFIKRNLLEYEILHEKQIGFNKFMYPIFILIAGIFFTYFDFAEAMIHINILVVAFIYFYIKKIHYKNYIELLKGIKI
;
A
#
# COMPACT_ATOMS: atom_id res chain seq x y z
N MET A 1 23.38 -3.86 -31.11
CA MET A 1 22.47 -4.98 -30.75
C MET A 1 21.54 -4.67 -29.56
N LEU A 2 21.28 -3.41 -29.22
CA LEU A 2 20.31 -3.02 -28.16
C LEU A 2 19.07 -2.31 -28.73
N GLN A 3 18.87 -2.36 -30.06
CA GLN A 3 17.97 -1.42 -30.73
C GLN A 3 16.50 -1.85 -30.78
N ASN A 4 16.14 -3.04 -30.27
CA ASN A 4 14.76 -3.53 -30.24
C ASN A 4 14.51 -4.38 -28.97
N PHE A 5 14.73 -3.83 -27.78
CA PHE A 5 14.18 -4.49 -26.58
C PHE A 5 12.68 -4.10 -26.50
N PRO A 6 11.74 -5.05 -26.62
CA PRO A 6 10.32 -4.71 -26.62
C PRO A 6 9.96 -4.00 -25.32
N ILE A 7 9.49 -2.75 -25.42
CA ILE A 7 9.17 -1.91 -24.26
C ILE A 7 8.06 -2.53 -23.40
N GLU A 8 7.21 -3.35 -24.03
CA GLU A 8 6.22 -4.22 -23.41
C GLU A 8 6.82 -5.18 -22.37
N ILE A 9 8.00 -5.77 -22.65
CA ILE A 9 8.67 -6.68 -21.71
C ILE A 9 9.09 -5.92 -20.45
N ILE A 10 9.62 -4.71 -20.61
CA ILE A 10 10.00 -3.84 -19.48
C ILE A 10 8.76 -3.52 -18.64
N SER A 11 7.65 -3.17 -19.30
CA SER A 11 6.35 -2.89 -18.65
C SER A 11 5.85 -4.07 -17.82
N ASN A 12 5.93 -5.28 -18.38
CA ASN A 12 5.50 -6.50 -17.71
C ASN A 12 6.39 -6.87 -16.52
N ILE A 13 7.71 -6.70 -16.65
CA ILE A 13 8.66 -6.91 -15.55
C ILE A 13 8.37 -5.95 -14.40
N ILE A 14 8.16 -4.66 -14.69
CA ILE A 14 7.81 -3.66 -13.67
C ILE A 14 6.50 -4.03 -12.98
N SER A 15 5.47 -4.38 -13.75
CA SER A 15 4.19 -4.84 -13.20
C SER A 15 4.36 -6.03 -12.25
N LEU A 16 5.16 -7.04 -12.66
CA LEU A 16 5.44 -8.22 -11.85
C LEU A 16 6.17 -7.86 -10.54
N LEU A 17 7.14 -6.94 -10.60
CA LEU A 17 7.83 -6.46 -9.40
C LEU A 17 6.85 -5.78 -8.43
N ILE A 18 5.92 -4.97 -8.93
CA ILE A 18 4.90 -4.34 -8.07
C ILE A 18 3.99 -5.40 -7.45
N ILE A 19 3.62 -6.47 -8.19
CA ILE A 19 2.85 -7.59 -7.64
C ILE A 19 3.61 -8.26 -6.48
N VAL A 20 4.91 -8.53 -6.65
CA VAL A 20 5.74 -9.08 -5.56
C VAL A 20 5.75 -8.14 -4.35
N LEU A 21 5.86 -6.83 -4.57
CA LEU A 21 5.77 -5.84 -3.49
C LEU A 21 4.41 -5.85 -2.78
N ILE A 22 3.31 -6.04 -3.52
CA ILE A 22 1.97 -6.20 -2.95
C ILE A 22 1.91 -7.44 -2.05
N ILE A 23 2.44 -8.59 -2.50
CA ILE A 23 2.46 -9.83 -1.73
C ILE A 23 3.26 -9.64 -0.43
N ILE A 24 4.47 -9.06 -0.50
CA ILE A 24 5.28 -8.76 0.67
C ILE A 24 4.52 -7.84 1.63
N LYS A 25 3.83 -6.82 1.10
CA LYS A 25 3.01 -5.89 1.89
C LYS A 25 1.91 -6.62 2.64
N PHE A 26 1.24 -7.56 1.99
CA PHE A 26 0.16 -8.34 2.56
C PHE A 26 0.66 -9.28 3.67
N VAL A 27 1.80 -9.94 3.47
CA VAL A 27 2.41 -10.78 4.52
C VAL A 27 2.79 -9.94 5.74
N ASN A 28 3.43 -8.78 5.52
CA ASN A 28 3.77 -7.86 6.61
C ASN A 28 2.53 -7.32 7.32
N TYR A 29 1.44 -7.12 6.59
CA TYR A 29 0.16 -6.73 7.17
C TYR A 29 -0.38 -7.77 8.13
N LYS A 30 -0.43 -9.05 7.71
CA LYS A 30 -0.86 -10.14 8.59
C LYS A 30 -0.03 -10.25 9.86
N LYS A 31 1.30 -10.09 9.76
CA LYS A 31 2.18 -10.12 10.93
C LYS A 31 1.84 -9.00 11.92
N LYS A 32 1.63 -7.78 11.43
CA LYS A 32 1.27 -6.63 12.29
C LYS A 32 -0.11 -6.78 12.91
N VAL A 33 -1.10 -7.24 12.15
CA VAL A 33 -2.43 -7.55 12.69
C VAL A 33 -2.32 -8.60 13.80
N SER A 34 -1.55 -9.67 13.60
CA SER A 34 -1.37 -10.70 14.63
C SER A 34 -0.76 -10.17 15.93
N VAL A 35 0.14 -9.18 15.86
CA VAL A 35 0.66 -8.50 17.05
C VAL A 35 -0.46 -7.72 17.76
N ILE A 36 -1.30 -7.01 17.00
CA ILE A 36 -2.43 -6.26 17.55
C ILE A 36 -3.47 -7.22 18.17
N ASP A 37 -3.75 -8.36 17.54
CA ASP A 37 -4.61 -9.41 18.10
C ASP A 37 -4.06 -9.96 19.42
N GLY A 38 -2.74 -10.05 19.55
CA GLY A 38 -2.07 -10.39 20.82
C GLY A 38 -2.33 -9.35 21.91
N LEU A 39 -2.35 -8.07 21.57
CA LEU A 39 -2.67 -6.99 22.50
C LEU A 39 -4.15 -7.01 22.92
N TYR A 40 -5.08 -7.38 22.02
CA TYR A 40 -6.48 -7.60 22.37
C TYR A 40 -6.65 -8.70 23.42
N LYS A 41 -5.96 -9.84 23.27
CA LYS A 41 -5.99 -10.90 24.28
C LYS A 41 -5.49 -10.43 25.65
N LEU A 42 -4.43 -9.62 25.67
CA LEU A 42 -3.92 -9.04 26.91
C LEU A 42 -4.91 -8.04 27.54
N GLU A 43 -5.67 -7.31 26.72
CA GLU A 43 -6.73 -6.41 27.19
C GLU A 43 -7.89 -7.19 27.81
N GLU A 44 -8.38 -8.23 27.13
CA GLU A 44 -9.45 -9.11 27.62
C GLU A 44 -9.08 -9.76 28.96
N GLU A 45 -7.82 -10.15 29.11
CA GLU A 45 -7.27 -10.72 30.36
C GLU A 45 -6.90 -9.68 31.42
N LYS A 46 -7.04 -8.38 31.13
CA LYS A 46 -6.62 -7.24 31.98
C LYS A 46 -5.12 -7.26 32.35
N LYS A 47 -4.28 -7.77 31.44
CA LYS A 47 -2.83 -7.93 31.61
C LYS A 47 -2.00 -6.93 30.78
N LEU A 48 -2.61 -5.91 30.21
CA LEU A 48 -1.87 -4.85 29.51
C LEU A 48 -0.90 -4.15 30.46
N SER A 49 0.39 -4.27 30.15
CA SER A 49 1.45 -3.55 30.88
C SER A 49 1.50 -2.08 30.48
N SER A 50 2.21 -1.25 31.26
CA SER A 50 2.46 0.15 30.90
C SER A 50 3.19 0.27 29.55
N ASN A 51 4.12 -0.66 29.27
CA ASN A 51 4.85 -0.70 28.00
C ASN A 51 3.93 -1.01 26.81
N ASP A 52 2.95 -1.90 26.99
CA ASP A 52 1.97 -2.21 25.95
C ASP A 52 1.06 -1.02 25.66
N LYS A 53 0.61 -0.31 26.70
CA LYS A 53 -0.20 0.91 26.56
C LYS A 53 0.58 2.02 25.84
N GLU A 54 1.86 2.20 26.16
CA GLU A 54 2.73 3.15 25.45
C GLU A 54 2.94 2.72 24.00
N PHE A 55 3.19 1.44 23.75
CA PHE A 55 3.31 0.88 22.41
C PHE A 55 2.05 1.16 21.58
N ILE A 56 0.86 0.93 22.13
CA ILE A 56 -0.42 1.20 21.46
C ILE A 56 -0.53 2.68 21.10
N LYS A 57 -0.31 3.59 22.06
CA LYS A 57 -0.40 5.05 21.85
C LYS A 57 0.58 5.52 20.77
N ARG A 58 1.83 5.07 20.82
CA ARG A 58 2.87 5.46 19.86
C ARG A 58 2.54 4.96 18.45
N ASN A 59 2.17 3.69 18.31
CA ASN A 59 1.84 3.12 17.01
C ASN A 59 0.57 3.73 16.43
N LEU A 60 -0.43 4.04 17.27
CA LEU A 60 -1.64 4.70 16.83
C LEU A 60 -1.31 6.04 16.17
N LEU A 61 -0.55 6.90 16.86
CA LEU A 61 -0.11 8.18 16.32
C LEU A 61 0.71 8.01 15.03
N GLU A 62 1.64 7.05 15.01
CA GLU A 62 2.46 6.77 13.83
C GLU A 62 1.59 6.38 12.62
N TYR A 63 0.63 5.47 12.80
CA TYR A 63 -0.24 5.03 11.71
C TYR A 63 -1.19 6.13 11.24
N GLU A 64 -1.70 6.98 12.14
CA GLU A 64 -2.49 8.17 11.76
C GLU A 64 -1.68 9.11 10.86
N ILE A 65 -0.44 9.42 11.24
CA ILE A 65 0.47 10.25 10.42
C ILE A 65 0.73 9.59 9.06
N LEU A 66 1.02 8.29 9.03
CA LEU A 66 1.28 7.55 7.79
C LEU A 66 0.05 7.47 6.88
N HIS A 67 -1.15 7.33 7.46
CA HIS A 67 -2.40 7.31 6.72
C HIS A 67 -2.68 8.66 6.05
N GLU A 68 -2.54 9.76 6.78
CA GLU A 68 -2.73 11.11 6.21
C GLU A 68 -1.70 11.43 5.13
N LYS A 69 -0.42 11.09 5.37
CA LYS A 69 0.62 11.20 4.33
C LYS A 69 0.28 10.39 3.09
N GLN A 70 -0.26 9.18 3.24
CA GLN A 70 -0.65 8.35 2.10
C GLN A 70 -1.88 8.92 1.37
N ILE A 71 -2.85 9.51 2.08
CA ILE A 71 -3.98 10.20 1.44
C ILE A 71 -3.47 11.37 0.59
N GLY A 72 -2.60 12.22 1.15
CA GLY A 72 -2.00 13.32 0.42
C GLY A 72 -1.23 12.85 -0.81
N PHE A 73 -0.39 11.82 -0.65
CA PHE A 73 0.34 11.22 -1.74
C PHE A 73 -0.58 10.64 -2.83
N ASN A 74 -1.65 9.94 -2.46
CA ASN A 74 -2.61 9.40 -3.43
C ASN A 74 -3.26 10.52 -4.26
N LYS A 75 -3.70 11.60 -3.61
CA LYS A 75 -4.29 12.77 -4.30
C LYS A 75 -3.31 13.39 -5.30
N PHE A 76 -2.04 13.44 -4.96
CA PHE A 76 -0.99 13.92 -5.86
C PHE A 76 -0.69 12.95 -7.01
N MET A 77 -0.71 11.64 -6.76
CA MET A 77 -0.42 10.62 -7.77
C MET A 77 -1.53 10.43 -8.81
N TYR A 78 -2.80 10.72 -8.47
CA TYR A 78 -3.91 10.59 -9.43
C TYR A 78 -3.74 11.41 -10.72
N PRO A 79 -3.47 12.73 -10.68
CA PRO A 79 -3.20 13.48 -11.90
C PRO A 79 -1.94 12.99 -12.63
N ILE A 80 -0.92 12.50 -11.90
CA ILE A 80 0.27 11.90 -12.51
C ILE A 80 -0.08 10.64 -13.30
N PHE A 81 -0.91 9.75 -12.75
CA PHE A 81 -1.36 8.56 -13.47
C PHE A 81 -2.16 8.92 -14.72
N ILE A 82 -3.03 9.92 -14.65
CA ILE A 82 -3.79 10.40 -15.81
C ILE A 82 -2.84 10.96 -16.88
N LEU A 83 -1.83 11.74 -16.48
CA LEU A 83 -0.83 12.29 -17.39
C LEU A 83 -0.04 11.17 -18.08
N ILE A 84 0.44 10.18 -17.33
CA ILE A 84 1.19 9.04 -17.90
C ILE A 84 0.30 8.22 -18.85
N ALA A 85 -0.95 7.98 -18.49
CA ALA A 85 -1.91 7.32 -19.38
C ALA A 85 -2.12 8.10 -20.69
N GLY A 86 -2.28 9.42 -20.60
CA GLY A 86 -2.40 10.29 -21.78
C GLY A 86 -1.16 10.23 -22.68
N ILE A 87 0.04 10.18 -22.09
CA ILE A 87 1.28 9.95 -22.84
C ILE A 87 1.21 8.60 -23.57
N PHE A 88 0.83 7.51 -22.89
CA PHE A 88 0.74 6.21 -23.56
C PHE A 88 -0.22 6.22 -24.75
N PHE A 89 -1.41 6.80 -24.61
CA PHE A 89 -2.37 6.89 -25.72
C PHE A 89 -1.96 7.84 -26.86
N THR A 90 -0.99 8.74 -26.62
CA THR A 90 -0.47 9.64 -27.65
C THR A 90 0.62 8.99 -28.50
N TYR A 91 1.44 8.13 -27.88
CA TYR A 91 2.63 7.55 -28.51
C TYR A 91 2.46 6.11 -28.99
N PHE A 92 1.48 5.38 -28.46
CA PHE A 92 1.22 3.98 -28.80
C PHE A 92 -0.17 3.82 -29.40
N ASP A 93 -0.36 2.75 -30.17
CA ASP A 93 -1.70 2.37 -30.59
C ASP A 93 -2.53 1.91 -29.38
N PHE A 94 -3.85 1.77 -29.56
CA PHE A 94 -4.74 1.45 -28.44
C PHE A 94 -4.37 0.11 -27.78
N ALA A 95 -3.94 -0.89 -28.55
CA ALA A 95 -3.63 -2.22 -28.01
C ALA A 95 -2.35 -2.19 -27.15
N GLU A 96 -1.29 -1.57 -27.66
CA GLU A 96 -0.01 -1.44 -26.97
C GLU A 96 -0.12 -0.49 -25.76
N ALA A 97 -0.85 0.62 -25.89
CA ALA A 97 -1.13 1.51 -24.76
C ALA A 97 -1.80 0.75 -23.59
N MET A 98 -2.76 -0.12 -23.88
CA MET A 98 -3.43 -0.93 -22.84
C MET A 98 -2.47 -1.88 -22.11
N ILE A 99 -1.43 -2.39 -22.77
CA ILE A 99 -0.38 -3.20 -22.12
C ILE A 99 0.37 -2.34 -21.09
N HIS A 100 0.71 -1.11 -21.43
CA HIS A 100 1.42 -0.18 -20.55
C HIS A 100 0.57 0.35 -19.40
N ILE A 101 -0.75 0.51 -19.61
CA ILE A 101 -1.70 0.90 -18.58
C ILE A 101 -1.70 -0.08 -17.40
N ASN A 102 -1.36 -1.36 -17.60
CA ASN A 102 -1.28 -2.34 -16.50
C ASN A 102 -0.33 -1.89 -15.39
N ILE A 103 0.80 -1.24 -15.70
CA ILE A 103 1.71 -0.72 -14.68
C ILE A 103 0.98 0.29 -13.78
N LEU A 104 0.19 1.18 -14.39
CA LEU A 104 -0.55 2.21 -13.66
C LEU A 104 -1.62 1.59 -12.77
N VAL A 105 -2.35 0.59 -13.28
CA VAL A 105 -3.37 -0.14 -12.53
C VAL A 105 -2.75 -0.84 -11.32
N VAL A 106 -1.66 -1.58 -11.52
CA VAL A 106 -1.01 -2.32 -10.44
C VAL A 106 -0.37 -1.36 -9.42
N ALA A 107 0.24 -0.26 -9.85
CA ALA A 107 0.75 0.79 -8.96
C ALA A 107 -0.37 1.45 -8.14
N PHE A 108 -1.52 1.74 -8.78
CA PHE A 108 -2.69 2.28 -8.11
C PHE A 108 -3.22 1.32 -7.04
N ILE A 109 -3.33 0.02 -7.36
CA ILE A 109 -3.73 -1.02 -6.41
C ILE A 109 -2.77 -1.05 -5.22
N TYR A 110 -1.46 -0.99 -5.45
CA TYR A 110 -0.46 -0.97 -4.39
C TYR A 110 -0.65 0.23 -3.43
N PHE A 111 -0.89 1.43 -3.96
CA PHE A 111 -1.15 2.62 -3.15
C PHE A 111 -2.47 2.52 -2.38
N TYR A 112 -3.50 1.96 -3.00
CA TYR A 112 -4.80 1.75 -2.38
C TYR A 112 -4.71 0.76 -1.20
N ILE A 113 -4.03 -0.38 -1.40
CA ILE A 113 -3.78 -1.37 -0.35
C ILE A 113 -3.03 -0.74 0.82
N LYS A 114 -1.98 0.06 0.54
CA LYS A 114 -1.20 0.72 1.60
C LYS A 114 -2.07 1.65 2.45
N LYS A 115 -2.96 2.43 1.83
CA LYS A 115 -3.94 3.27 2.53
C LYS A 115 -4.86 2.44 3.42
N ILE A 116 -5.44 1.36 2.88
CA ILE A 116 -6.34 0.47 3.64
C ILE A 116 -5.61 -0.14 4.85
N HIS A 117 -4.39 -0.65 4.67
CA HIS A 117 -3.65 -1.25 5.77
C HIS A 117 -3.45 -0.29 6.93
N TYR A 118 -3.07 0.97 6.66
CA TYR A 118 -2.94 1.97 7.73
C TYR A 118 -4.27 2.28 8.40
N LYS A 119 -5.34 2.47 7.63
CA LYS A 119 -6.68 2.67 8.18
C LYS A 119 -7.08 1.52 9.12
N ASN A 120 -6.88 0.28 8.68
CA ASN A 120 -7.21 -0.89 9.47
C ASN A 120 -6.39 -0.97 10.75
N TYR A 121 -5.08 -0.67 10.72
CA TYR A 121 -4.28 -0.65 11.96
C TYR A 121 -4.77 0.39 12.96
N ILE A 122 -5.15 1.58 12.48
CA ILE A 122 -5.72 2.65 13.32
C ILE A 122 -7.01 2.16 13.97
N GLU A 123 -7.93 1.60 13.19
CA GLU A 123 -9.21 1.09 13.68
C GLU A 123 -9.01 -0.02 14.71
N LEU A 124 -8.12 -0.98 14.43
CA LEU A 124 -7.79 -2.06 15.35
C LEU A 124 -7.20 -1.53 16.66
N LEU A 125 -6.23 -0.61 16.60
CA LEU A 125 -5.60 -0.06 17.81
C LEU A 125 -6.55 0.83 18.61
N LYS A 126 -7.42 1.61 17.97
CA LYS A 126 -8.44 2.43 18.65
C LYS A 126 -9.47 1.60 19.41
N GLY A 127 -9.73 0.37 18.96
CA GLY A 127 -10.67 -0.53 19.65
C GLY A 127 -10.10 -1.15 20.92
N ILE A 128 -8.79 -1.09 21.18
CA ILE A 128 -8.19 -1.59 22.42
C ILE A 128 -8.41 -0.56 23.54
N LYS A 129 -9.08 -0.97 24.61
CA LYS A 129 -9.33 -0.11 25.78
C LYS A 129 -8.11 -0.10 26.68
N ILE A 130 -7.36 1.01 26.66
CA ILE A 130 -6.13 1.22 27.44
C ILE A 130 -6.35 2.01 28.72
#